data_AF-F0R7L0-F1
#
_entry.id   AF-F0R7L0-F1
#
_cell.length_a   1.000
_cell.length_b   1.000
_cell.length_c   1.000
_cell.angle_alpha   90.00
_cell.angle_beta   90.00
_cell.angle_gamma   90.00
#
_symmetry.space_group_name_H-M   'P 1'
#
loop_
_entity.id
_entity.type
_entity.pdbx_description
1 polymer ?
#
loop_
_entity_poly.entity_id
_entity_poly.type
_entity_poly.pdbx_seq_one_letter_code
_entity_poly.pdbx_strand_id
1 'polypeptide(L)' 'MKTLEELLQGIGCVGEVFDSTGEFTEAGSKAYHFLVDLLYDIECLTGKSVSCIIRELDNICEENY' A
#
# COMPACT_ATOMS: atom_id res chain seq x y z
N MET A 1 -9.81 -2.10 -13.18
CA MET A 1 -8.50 -1.88 -12.54
C MET A 1 -8.82 -1.49 -11.11
N LYS A 2 -8.20 -2.11 -10.11
CA LYS A 2 -8.46 -1.74 -8.71
C LYS A 2 -7.60 -0.54 -8.31
N THR A 3 -8.11 0.36 -7.49
CA THR A 3 -7.32 1.44 -6.88
C THR A 3 -6.46 0.90 -5.73
N LEU A 4 -5.46 1.68 -5.28
CA LEU A 4 -4.69 1.34 -4.09
C LEU A 4 -5.59 1.23 -2.85
N GLU A 5 -6.59 2.11 -2.73
CA GLU A 5 -7.59 2.04 -1.67
C GLU A 5 -8.37 0.71 -1.68
N GLU A 6 -8.88 0.29 -2.84
CA GLU A 6 -9.60 -0.99 -2.96
C GLU A 6 -8.70 -2.21 -2.67
N LEU A 7 -7.40 -2.11 -2.98
CA LEU A 7 -6.42 -3.12 -2.62
C LEU A 7 -6.23 -3.19 -1.10
N LEU A 8 -6.00 -2.04 -0.45
CA LEU A 8 -5.75 -1.94 0.99
C LEU A 8 -6.99 -2.37 1.81
N GLN A 9 -8.19 -2.03 1.36
CA GLN A 9 -9.43 -2.56 1.94
C GLN A 9 -9.54 -4.08 1.75
N GLY A 10 -9.16 -4.58 0.58
CA GLY A 10 -9.17 -6.01 0.27
C GLY A 10 -8.24 -6.87 1.14
N ILE A 11 -7.15 -6.29 1.65
CA ILE A 11 -6.19 -6.96 2.55
C ILE A 11 -6.48 -6.73 4.04
N GLY A 12 -7.55 -5.99 4.37
CA GLY A 12 -8.04 -5.86 5.75
C GLY A 12 -7.96 -4.46 6.35
N CYS A 13 -7.77 -3.39 5.57
CA CYS A 13 -7.98 -2.03 6.07
C CYS A 13 -9.45 -1.84 6.44
N VAL A 14 -9.73 -1.67 7.73
CA VAL A 14 -11.08 -1.40 8.24
C VAL A 14 -11.27 0.11 8.39
N GLY A 15 -12.11 0.70 7.55
CA GLY A 15 -12.37 2.14 7.52
C GLY A 15 -11.83 2.80 6.24
N GLU A 16 -11.79 4.13 6.25
CA GLU A 16 -11.24 4.90 5.15
C GLU A 16 -9.72 4.75 5.08
N VAL A 17 -9.19 4.52 3.89
CA VAL A 17 -7.74 4.40 3.67
C VAL A 17 -7.10 5.78 3.65
N PHE A 18 -7.73 6.72 2.96
CA PHE A 18 -7.31 8.11 2.86
C PHE A 18 -8.31 9.01 3.59
N ASP A 19 -7.83 10.11 4.16
CA ASP A 19 -8.70 11.15 4.73
C ASP A 19 -9.15 12.15 3.64
N SER A 20 -9.92 13.15 4.05
CA SER A 20 -10.44 14.19 3.14
C SER A 20 -9.35 15.05 2.48
N THR A 21 -8.10 14.98 2.94
CA THR A 21 -6.93 15.68 2.38
C THR A 21 -6.12 14.80 1.43
N GLY A 22 -6.46 13.52 1.28
CA GLY A 22 -5.73 12.56 0.44
C GLY A 22 -4.56 11.87 1.16
N GLU A 23 -4.34 12.19 2.44
CA GLU A 23 -3.33 11.57 3.29
C GLU A 23 -3.82 10.23 3.84
N PHE A 24 -2.91 9.32 4.18
CA PHE A 24 -3.30 8.08 4.84
C PHE A 24 -3.93 8.35 6.21
N THR A 25 -5.07 7.70 6.47
CA THR A 25 -5.55 7.54 7.84
C THR A 25 -4.62 6.60 8.62
N GLU A 26 -4.77 6.52 9.95
CA GLU A 26 -4.03 5.54 10.75
C GLU A 26 -4.27 4.09 10.27
N ALA A 27 -5.51 3.77 9.88
CA ALA A 27 -5.87 2.46 9.35
C ALA A 27 -5.23 2.21 7.98
N GLY A 28 -5.29 3.20 7.09
CA GLY A 28 -4.67 3.15 5.76
C GLY A 28 -3.16 2.98 5.84
N SER A 29 -2.50 3.75 6.71
CA SER A 29 -1.05 3.66 6.94
C SER A 29 -0.63 2.27 7.43
N LYS A 30 -1.36 1.70 8.40
CA LYS A 30 -1.13 0.33 8.89
C LYS A 30 -1.30 -0.71 7.78
N ALA A 31 -2.36 -0.59 6.98
CA ALA A 31 -2.60 -1.51 5.87
C ALA A 31 -1.52 -1.39 4.77
N TYR A 32 -1.05 -0.18 4.48
CA TYR A 32 0.03 0.06 3.54
C TYR A 32 1.35 -0.55 4.03
N HIS A 33 1.70 -0.36 5.30
CA HIS A 33 2.89 -0.97 5.89
C HIS A 33 2.82 -2.50 5.84
N PHE A 34 1.66 -3.09 6.14
CA PHE A 34 1.45 -4.53 6.01
C PHE A 34 1.64 -5.02 4.56
N LEU A 35 1.16 -4.26 3.57
CA LEU A 35 1.39 -4.58 2.15
C LEU A 35 2.88 -4.55 1.80
N VAL A 36 3.61 -3.55 2.26
CA VAL A 36 5.06 -3.42 2.05
C VAL A 36 5.82 -4.57 2.70
N ASP A 37 5.49 -4.92 3.95
CA ASP A 37 6.10 -6.06 4.65
C ASP A 37 5.84 -7.38 3.89
N LEU A 38 4.62 -7.61 3.42
CA LEU A 38 4.27 -8.77 2.60
C LEU A 38 5.08 -8.84 1.31
N LEU A 39 5.32 -7.71 0.65
CA LEU A 39 6.15 -7.65 -0.55
C LEU A 39 7.59 -8.04 -0.24
N TYR A 40 8.15 -7.57 0.87
CA TYR A 40 9.49 -7.97 1.31
C TYR A 40 9.57 -9.46 1.68
N ASP A 41 8.54 -10.03 2.30
CA ASP A 41 8.46 -11.47 2.56
C ASP A 41 8.49 -12.28 1.26
N ILE A 42 7.76 -11.82 0.22
CA ILE A 42 7.78 -12.43 -1.11
C ILE A 42 9.16 -12.32 -1.76
N GLU A 43 9.84 -11.17 -1.63
CA GLU A 43 11.22 -10.99 -2.09
C GLU A 43 12.15 -12.01 -1.40
N CYS A 44 12.05 -12.16 -0.07
CA CYS A 44 12.82 -13.14 0.69
C CYS A 44 12.56 -14.58 0.24
N LEU A 45 11.29 -14.94 0.00
CA LEU A 45 10.90 -16.30 -0.37
C LEU A 45 11.28 -16.68 -1.82
N THR A 46 11.30 -15.70 -2.72
CA THR A 46 11.46 -15.95 -4.17
C THR A 46 12.80 -15.49 -4.74
N GLY A 47 13.54 -14.64 -4.01
CA GLY A 47 14.72 -13.94 -4.49
C GLY A 47 14.44 -12.93 -5.61
N LYS A 48 13.17 -12.60 -5.89
CA LYS A 48 12.78 -11.63 -6.92
C LYS A 48 12.57 -10.28 -6.28
N SER A 49 13.27 -9.27 -6.80
CA SER A 49 13.12 -7.94 -6.23
C SER A 49 11.73 -7.36 -6.46
N VAL A 50 11.17 -6.77 -5.41
CA VAL A 50 9.88 -6.06 -5.41
C VAL A 50 10.05 -4.54 -5.31
N SER A 51 11.28 -4.05 -5.22
CA SER A 51 11.61 -2.63 -5.04
C SER A 51 10.94 -1.71 -6.08
N CYS A 52 10.84 -2.15 -7.34
CA CYS A 52 10.14 -1.39 -8.37
C CYS A 52 8.64 -1.29 -8.09
N ILE A 53 8.02 -2.34 -7.55
CA ILE A 53 6.59 -2.35 -7.20
C ILE A 53 6.35 -1.38 -6.04
N ILE A 54 7.14 -1.46 -4.96
CA ILE A 54 7.02 -0.57 -3.80
C ILE A 54 7.13 0.89 -4.23
N ARG A 55 8.13 1.22 -5.07
CA ARG A 55 8.31 2.59 -5.55
C ARG A 55 7.11 3.11 -6.37
N GLU A 56 6.51 2.29 -7.23
CA GLU A 56 5.31 2.71 -7.96
C GLU A 56 4.11 2.89 -7.01
N LEU A 57 4.01 2.07 -5.96
CA LEU A 57 2.98 2.24 -4.93
C LEU A 57 3.19 3.52 -4.12
N ASP A 58 4.44 3.83 -3.76
CA ASP A 58 4.79 5.08 -3.06
C ASP A 58 4.45 6.30 -3.93
N ASN A 59 4.76 6.26 -5.23
CA ASN A 59 4.40 7.32 -6.17
C ASN A 59 2.88 7.55 -6.23
N ILE A 60 2.06 6.50 -6.21
CA ILE A 60 0.59 6.63 -6.16
C ILE A 60 0.14 7.35 -4.90
N CYS A 61 0.86 7.17 -3.78
CA CYS A 61 0.57 7.87 -2.54
C CYS A 61 0.98 9.36 -2.62
N GLU A 62 2.13 9.64 -3.23
CA GLU A 62 2.68 11.00 -3.36
C GLU A 62 1.96 11.84 -4.45
N GLU A 63 1.45 11.23 -5.51
CA GLU A 63 0.75 11.90 -6.62
C GLU A 63 -0.67 12.41 -6.27
N ASN A 64 -1.18 12.14 -5.06
CA ASN A 64 -2.45 12.73 -4.59
C ASN A 64 -2.33 14.23 -4.21
N TYR A 65 -1.23 14.91 -4.60
CA TYR A 65 -1.00 16.36 -4.49
C TYR A 65 -0.87 17.07 -5.85
#